data_AF-A0A0J9U0G4-F1
#
_entry.id   AF-A0A0J9U0G4-F1
#
_cell.length_a   1.000
_cell.length_b   1.000
_cell.length_c   1.000
_cell.angle_alpha   90.00
_cell.angle_beta   90.00
_cell.angle_gamma   90.00
#
_symmetry.space_group_name_H-M   'P 1'
#
loop_
_entity.id
_entity.type
_entity.pdbx_description
1 polymer ?
#
loop_
_entity_poly.entity_id
_entity_poly.type
_entity_poly.pdbx_seq_one_letter_code
_entity_poly.pdbx_strand_id
1 'polypeptide(L)'
;MKYLRHLDECSDENYQKRGIIYLYLLLQYYEIHNKIKNGNTLEIMKKMVNSLDKIHKDVNIDTIYNNNMERILNDKLNDLFYLYEKIDNFHMEQKIENNKCIYAKECVEMYRSSIKKCNTNSNKYLCSELEIFRNKYNNNNPFAKDCPKLDSYLPSYKNYSTSVIILISFITISVLSSLLFILFK
;
A
#
# COMPACT_ATOMS: atom_id res chain seq x y z
N MET A 1 -22.52 -8.37 -4.27
CA MET A 1 -22.50 -9.84 -4.11
C MET A 1 -21.78 -10.56 -5.25
N LYS A 2 -22.06 -10.26 -6.54
CA LYS A 2 -21.36 -10.90 -7.69
C LYS A 2 -19.83 -10.88 -7.58
N TYR A 3 -19.24 -9.76 -7.16
CA TYR A 3 -17.78 -9.65 -6.99
C TYR A 3 -17.23 -10.57 -5.89
N LEU A 4 -17.86 -10.62 -4.72
CA LEU A 4 -17.45 -11.55 -3.66
C LEU A 4 -17.57 -13.01 -4.09
N ARG A 5 -18.61 -13.35 -4.88
CA ARG A 5 -18.76 -14.68 -5.47
C ARG A 5 -17.64 -14.99 -6.47
N HIS A 6 -17.27 -14.04 -7.32
CA HIS A 6 -16.12 -14.19 -8.22
C HIS A 6 -14.82 -14.43 -7.45
N LEU A 7 -14.62 -13.78 -6.30
CA LEU A 7 -13.47 -14.08 -5.44
C LEU A 7 -13.57 -15.51 -4.86
N ASP A 8 -14.74 -15.90 -4.37
CA ASP A 8 -14.97 -17.23 -3.80
C ASP A 8 -14.73 -18.38 -4.79
N GLU A 9 -15.14 -18.19 -6.05
CA GLU A 9 -14.93 -19.14 -7.16
C GLU A 9 -13.44 -19.29 -7.55
N CYS A 10 -12.56 -18.40 -7.10
CA CYS A 10 -11.13 -18.47 -7.37
C CYS A 10 -10.40 -19.39 -6.39
N SER A 11 -9.50 -20.24 -6.87
CA SER A 11 -8.70 -21.12 -6.01
C SER A 11 -7.47 -20.46 -5.39
N ASP A 12 -7.09 -19.25 -5.84
CA ASP A 12 -5.90 -18.54 -5.34
C ASP A 12 -6.26 -17.67 -4.12
N GLU A 13 -5.84 -18.13 -2.94
CA GLU A 13 -6.04 -17.43 -1.67
C GLU A 13 -5.41 -16.02 -1.66
N ASN A 14 -4.28 -15.80 -2.35
CA ASN A 14 -3.67 -14.46 -2.43
C ASN A 14 -4.51 -13.52 -3.30
N TYR A 15 -5.07 -14.03 -4.39
CA TYR A 15 -6.00 -13.26 -5.22
C TYR A 15 -7.25 -12.88 -4.42
N GLN A 16 -7.82 -13.83 -3.67
CA GLN A 16 -8.96 -13.62 -2.78
C GLN A 16 -8.68 -12.54 -1.73
N LYS A 17 -7.55 -12.64 -1.01
CA LYS A 17 -7.14 -11.65 0.00
C LYS A 17 -7.01 -10.24 -0.60
N ARG A 18 -6.36 -10.12 -1.76
CA ARG A 18 -6.23 -8.83 -2.47
C ARG A 18 -7.58 -8.28 -2.90
N GLY A 19 -8.48 -9.14 -3.40
CA GLY A 19 -9.83 -8.74 -3.79
C GLY A 19 -10.69 -8.26 -2.62
N ILE A 20 -10.61 -8.94 -1.47
CA ILE A 20 -11.28 -8.51 -0.23
C ILE A 20 -10.83 -7.10 0.18
N ILE A 21 -9.53 -6.83 0.09
CA ILE A 21 -8.98 -5.51 0.44
C ILE A 21 -9.39 -4.45 -0.57
N TYR A 22 -9.32 -4.77 -1.86
CA TYR A 22 -9.80 -3.86 -2.88
C TYR A 22 -11.25 -3.45 -2.61
N LEU A 23 -12.12 -4.42 -2.30
CA LEU A 23 -13.50 -4.13 -1.95
C LEU A 23 -13.62 -3.29 -0.67
N TYR A 24 -12.84 -3.59 0.37
CA TYR A 24 -12.82 -2.80 1.60
C TYR A 24 -12.43 -1.34 1.32
N LEU A 25 -11.34 -1.10 0.59
CA LEU A 25 -10.88 0.24 0.22
C LEU A 25 -11.92 0.98 -0.63
N LEU A 26 -12.58 0.27 -1.56
CA LEU A 26 -13.65 0.82 -2.39
C LEU A 26 -14.87 1.23 -1.54
N LEU A 27 -15.28 0.42 -0.57
CA LEU A 27 -16.36 0.76 0.35
C LEU A 27 -16.00 1.99 1.19
N GLN A 28 -14.77 2.05 1.69
CA GLN A 28 -14.27 3.19 2.46
C GLN A 28 -14.30 4.48 1.62
N TYR A 29 -13.89 4.40 0.36
CA TYR A 29 -13.99 5.50 -0.60
C TYR A 29 -15.44 6.00 -0.71
N TYR A 30 -16.38 5.10 -0.94
CA TYR A 30 -17.79 5.45 -1.08
C TYR A 30 -18.38 6.05 0.21
N GLU A 31 -18.04 5.54 1.39
CA GLU A 31 -18.54 6.08 2.66
C GLU A 31 -18.07 7.52 2.88
N ILE A 32 -16.78 7.79 2.64
CA ILE A 32 -16.18 9.11 2.82
C ILE A 32 -16.74 10.11 1.80
N HIS A 33 -16.73 9.76 0.51
CA HIS A 33 -17.19 10.66 -0.55
C HIS A 33 -18.70 10.94 -0.49
N ASN A 34 -19.51 9.97 -0.05
CA ASN A 34 -20.95 10.18 0.14
C ASN A 34 -21.32 10.77 1.50
N LYS A 35 -20.33 11.16 2.32
CA LYS A 35 -20.52 11.75 3.65
C LYS A 35 -21.40 10.90 4.57
N ILE A 36 -21.29 9.57 4.47
CA ILE A 36 -22.05 8.64 5.31
C ILE A 36 -21.51 8.77 6.74
N LYS A 37 -22.24 9.49 7.60
CA LYS A 37 -21.88 9.66 9.01
C LYS A 37 -21.99 8.30 9.73
N ASN A 38 -21.02 8.00 10.59
CA ASN A 38 -20.93 6.75 11.36
C ASN A 38 -20.85 5.48 10.49
N GLY A 39 -20.37 5.60 9.26
CA GLY A 39 -20.02 4.44 8.44
C GLY A 39 -18.97 3.59 9.14
N ASN A 40 -19.24 2.29 9.25
CA ASN A 40 -18.31 1.31 9.77
C ASN A 40 -18.00 0.34 8.63
N THR A 41 -17.03 0.71 7.79
CA THR A 41 -16.63 -0.07 6.60
C THR A 41 -16.41 -1.54 6.95
N LEU A 42 -15.81 -1.82 8.10
CA LEU A 42 -15.55 -3.17 8.58
C LEU A 42 -16.85 -3.94 8.87
N GLU A 43 -17.80 -3.30 9.55
CA GLU A 43 -19.10 -3.90 9.83
C GLU A 43 -19.90 -4.16 8.55
N ILE A 44 -19.85 -3.23 7.59
CA ILE A 44 -20.46 -3.41 6.27
C ILE A 44 -19.82 -4.60 5.56
N MET A 45 -18.49 -4.65 5.51
CA MET A 45 -17.76 -5.75 4.89
C MET A 45 -18.13 -7.09 5.52
N LYS A 46 -18.16 -7.17 6.86
CA LYS A 46 -18.59 -8.36 7.61
C LYS A 46 -20.01 -8.78 7.26
N LYS A 47 -20.96 -7.84 7.22
CA LYS A 47 -22.34 -8.10 6.80
C LYS A 47 -22.43 -8.63 5.37
N MET A 48 -21.64 -8.09 4.45
CA MET A 48 -21.63 -8.53 3.05
C MET A 48 -21.09 -9.95 2.89
N VAL A 49 -19.99 -10.29 3.57
CA VAL A 49 -19.39 -11.63 3.55
C VAL A 49 -20.33 -12.66 4.18
N ASN A 50 -20.83 -12.40 5.39
CA ASN A 50 -21.76 -13.31 6.08
C ASN A 50 -23.07 -13.52 5.31
N SER A 51 -23.50 -12.53 4.52
CA SER A 51 -24.69 -12.67 3.68
C SER A 51 -24.45 -13.60 2.48
N LEU A 52 -23.21 -13.72 2.00
CA LEU A 52 -22.87 -14.64 0.91
C LEU A 52 -22.96 -16.09 1.37
N ASP A 53 -22.43 -16.40 2.56
CA ASP A 53 -22.49 -17.73 3.19
C ASP A 53 -23.95 -18.21 3.41
N LYS A 54 -24.85 -17.28 3.74
CA LYS A 54 -26.28 -17.61 3.87
C LYS A 54 -26.95 -17.98 2.55
N ILE A 55 -26.44 -17.48 1.42
CA ILE A 55 -27.02 -17.67 0.08
C ILE A 55 -26.39 -18.89 -0.61
N HIS A 56 -25.11 -19.17 -0.34
CA HIS A 56 -24.34 -20.23 -0.95
C HIS A 56 -23.70 -21.07 0.16
N LYS A 57 -24.02 -22.36 0.22
CA LYS A 57 -23.34 -23.28 1.15
C LYS A 57 -21.92 -23.54 0.64
N ASP A 58 -20.98 -23.75 1.56
CA ASP A 58 -19.56 -24.08 1.31
C ASP A 58 -18.71 -22.93 0.72
N VAL A 59 -18.92 -21.71 1.19
CA VAL A 59 -18.19 -20.51 0.76
C VAL A 59 -16.83 -20.42 1.48
N ASN A 60 -15.74 -20.49 0.72
CA ASN A 60 -14.38 -20.38 1.25
C ASN A 60 -14.02 -18.94 1.65
N ILE A 61 -14.63 -17.94 0.99
CA ILE A 61 -14.32 -16.51 1.24
C ILE A 61 -14.68 -16.06 2.65
N ASP A 62 -15.70 -16.66 3.29
CA ASP A 62 -16.07 -16.35 4.67
C ASP A 62 -14.99 -16.83 5.66
N THR A 63 -14.51 -18.06 5.46
CA THR A 63 -13.40 -18.62 6.24
C THR A 63 -12.14 -17.76 6.10
N ILE A 64 -11.80 -17.37 4.87
CA ILE A 64 -10.65 -16.49 4.60
C ILE A 64 -10.84 -15.13 5.27
N TYR A 65 -12.04 -14.56 5.17
CA TYR A 65 -12.33 -13.26 5.78
C TYR A 65 -12.18 -13.28 7.29
N ASN A 66 -12.88 -14.19 7.98
CA ASN A 66 -12.93 -14.27 9.44
C ASN A 66 -11.57 -14.66 10.04
N ASN A 67 -10.83 -15.59 9.42
CA ASN A 67 -9.57 -16.05 9.98
C ASN A 67 -8.38 -15.12 9.68
N ASN A 68 -8.35 -14.52 8.50
CA ASN A 68 -7.17 -13.80 8.02
C ASN A 68 -7.39 -12.30 7.86
N MET A 69 -8.58 -11.87 7.42
CA MET A 69 -8.78 -10.51 6.91
C MET A 69 -9.39 -9.56 7.94
N GLU A 70 -10.35 -9.99 8.77
CA GLU A 70 -11.05 -9.09 9.70
C GLU A 70 -10.06 -8.27 10.56
N ARG A 71 -9.05 -8.93 11.13
CA ARG A 71 -7.98 -8.26 11.89
C ARG A 71 -7.09 -7.37 11.03
N ILE A 72 -6.80 -7.77 9.80
CA ILE A 72 -5.99 -6.98 8.85
C ILE A 72 -6.72 -5.67 8.50
N LEU A 73 -8.03 -5.76 8.24
CA LEU A 73 -8.90 -4.64 7.91
C LEU A 73 -9.10 -3.70 9.10
N ASN A 74 -9.38 -4.23 10.29
CA ASN A 74 -9.69 -3.46 11.48
C ASN A 74 -8.52 -2.57 11.94
N ASP A 75 -7.29 -3.08 11.90
CA ASP A 75 -6.20 -2.39 12.58
C ASP A 75 -5.44 -1.40 11.69
N LYS A 76 -5.38 -1.61 10.36
CA LYS A 76 -4.17 -1.19 9.60
C LYS A 76 -4.33 -0.80 8.12
N LEU A 77 -5.53 -0.72 7.54
CA LEU A 77 -5.69 -0.35 6.10
C LEU A 77 -6.07 1.10 5.82
N ASN A 78 -6.44 1.89 6.83
CA ASN A 78 -6.72 3.32 6.68
C ASN A 78 -5.53 4.08 6.09
N ASP A 79 -4.31 3.73 6.52
CA ASP A 79 -3.08 4.33 5.99
C ASP A 79 -2.96 4.14 4.47
N LEU A 80 -3.24 2.93 3.99
CA LEU A 80 -3.19 2.60 2.56
C LEU A 80 -4.31 3.31 1.79
N PHE A 81 -5.52 3.34 2.37
CA PHE A 81 -6.66 4.06 1.79
C PHE A 81 -6.33 5.53 1.54
N TYR A 82 -5.91 6.25 2.59
CA TYR A 82 -5.64 7.67 2.49
C TYR A 82 -4.47 7.97 1.55
N LEU A 83 -3.46 7.09 1.45
CA LEU A 83 -2.39 7.25 0.47
C LEU A 83 -2.92 7.29 -0.97
N TYR A 84 -3.80 6.36 -1.33
CA TYR A 84 -4.43 6.34 -2.65
C TYR A 84 -5.42 7.49 -2.84
N GLU A 85 -6.19 7.84 -1.81
CA GLU A 85 -7.12 8.98 -1.84
C GLU A 85 -6.38 10.30 -2.13
N LYS A 86 -5.17 10.50 -1.58
CA LYS A 86 -4.36 11.70 -1.85
C LYS A 86 -3.87 11.75 -3.31
N ILE A 87 -3.54 10.61 -3.91
CA ILE A 87 -3.20 10.52 -5.34
C ILE A 87 -4.42 10.88 -6.20
N ASP A 88 -5.59 10.32 -5.88
CA ASP A 88 -6.82 10.60 -6.62
C ASP A 88 -7.21 12.07 -6.50
N ASN A 89 -7.15 12.66 -5.30
CA ASN A 89 -7.41 14.09 -5.08
C ASN A 89 -6.44 14.98 -5.85
N PHE A 90 -5.15 14.63 -5.93
CA PHE A 90 -4.19 15.33 -6.76
C PHE A 90 -4.57 15.34 -8.25
N HIS A 91 -5.09 14.22 -8.77
CA HIS A 91 -5.57 14.14 -10.15
C HIS A 91 -6.90 14.86 -10.38
N MET A 92 -7.80 14.87 -9.39
CA MET A 92 -9.12 15.50 -9.47
C MET A 92 -9.08 17.03 -9.32
N GLU A 93 -8.16 17.58 -8.53
CA GLU A 93 -7.99 19.03 -8.38
C GLU A 93 -7.30 19.65 -9.60
N GLN A 94 -8.00 19.71 -10.73
CA GLN A 94 -7.51 20.42 -11.93
C GLN A 94 -7.57 21.95 -11.81
N LYS A 95 -8.13 22.50 -10.72
CA LYS A 95 -8.58 23.91 -10.69
C LYS A 95 -7.82 24.86 -9.74
N ILE A 96 -6.95 24.38 -8.86
CA ILE A 96 -6.17 25.26 -7.95
C ILE A 96 -4.74 24.70 -7.81
N GLU A 97 -3.79 25.23 -8.59
CA GLU A 97 -2.36 24.84 -8.54
C GLU A 97 -1.78 24.86 -7.12
N ASN A 98 -2.21 25.81 -6.28
CA ASN A 98 -1.69 25.95 -4.91
C ASN A 98 -2.01 24.77 -3.98
N ASN A 99 -3.06 23.99 -4.26
CA ASN A 99 -3.45 22.88 -3.39
C ASN A 99 -2.88 21.53 -3.83
N LYS A 100 -2.61 21.34 -5.14
CA LYS A 100 -2.08 20.08 -5.67
C LYS A 100 -0.80 19.62 -4.96
N CYS A 101 0.20 20.50 -4.82
CA CYS A 101 1.46 20.10 -4.20
C CYS A 101 1.36 19.91 -2.68
N ILE A 102 0.30 20.42 -2.05
CA ILE A 102 -0.02 20.11 -0.65
C ILE A 102 -0.44 18.64 -0.54
N TYR A 103 -1.37 18.18 -1.37
CA TYR A 103 -1.78 16.77 -1.40
C TYR A 103 -0.61 15.82 -1.71
N ALA A 104 0.24 16.20 -2.66
CA ALA A 104 1.41 15.43 -3.02
C ALA A 104 2.41 15.32 -1.84
N LYS A 105 2.64 16.42 -1.12
CA LYS A 105 3.47 16.45 0.09
C LYS A 105 2.88 15.60 1.21
N GLU A 106 1.58 15.76 1.49
CA GLU A 106 0.86 14.96 2.48
C GLU A 106 0.94 13.46 2.16
N CYS A 107 0.82 13.07 0.89
CA CYS A 107 0.98 11.69 0.45
C CYS A 107 2.37 11.13 0.80
N VAL A 108 3.45 11.86 0.49
CA VAL A 108 4.83 11.46 0.81
C VAL A 108 5.07 11.38 2.33
N GLU A 109 4.58 12.36 3.08
CA GLU A 109 4.71 12.40 4.54
C GLU A 109 3.93 11.25 5.20
N MET A 110 2.73 10.98 4.71
CA MET A 110 1.90 9.86 5.16
C MET A 110 2.61 8.54 4.92
N TYR A 111 3.15 8.32 3.71
CA TYR A 111 3.93 7.11 3.41
C TYR A 111 5.08 6.94 4.41
N ARG A 112 5.86 8.00 4.66
CA ARG A 112 6.99 7.99 5.62
C ARG A 112 6.55 7.69 7.04
N SER A 113 5.33 8.08 7.44
CA SER A 113 4.79 7.72 8.74
C SER A 113 4.36 6.25 8.80
N SER A 114 3.69 5.76 7.75
CA SER A 114 3.16 4.40 7.66
C SER A 114 4.27 3.36 7.58
N ILE A 115 5.34 3.65 6.82
CA ILE A 115 6.49 2.77 6.63
C ILE A 115 7.26 2.53 7.94
N LYS A 116 7.25 3.47 8.89
CA LYS A 116 7.87 3.29 10.22
C LYS A 116 7.17 2.20 11.04
N LYS A 117 5.86 2.03 10.86
CA LYS A 117 5.07 0.97 11.51
C LYS A 117 5.49 -0.43 11.05
N CYS A 118 6.21 -0.53 9.93
CA CYS A 118 6.74 -1.79 9.42
C CYS A 118 7.93 -2.35 10.20
N ASN A 119 8.57 -1.54 11.06
CA ASN A 119 9.77 -1.94 11.80
C ASN A 119 9.50 -2.46 13.22
N THR A 120 8.32 -2.18 13.80
CA THR A 120 8.11 -2.34 15.25
C THR A 120 7.06 -3.37 15.67
N ASN A 121 6.03 -3.66 14.85
CA ASN A 121 5.11 -4.81 15.04
C ASN A 121 4.19 -4.98 13.81
N SER A 122 4.80 -5.35 12.69
CA SER A 122 4.24 -5.04 11.38
C SER A 122 3.10 -5.96 10.95
N ASN A 123 2.05 -5.34 10.40
CA ASN A 123 1.17 -6.07 9.49
C ASN A 123 1.95 -6.25 8.19
N LYS A 124 2.51 -7.46 8.02
CA LYS A 124 3.31 -7.84 6.84
C LYS A 124 2.57 -7.52 5.53
N TYR A 125 1.24 -7.62 5.54
CA TYR A 125 0.43 -7.31 4.38
C TYR A 125 0.47 -5.81 4.06
N LEU A 126 0.15 -4.94 5.02
CA LEU A 126 0.24 -3.49 4.84
C LEU A 126 1.62 -3.09 4.31
N CYS A 127 2.69 -3.64 4.90
CA CYS A 127 4.05 -3.32 4.50
C CYS A 127 4.38 -3.79 3.09
N SER A 128 3.86 -4.95 2.67
CA SER A 128 3.97 -5.42 1.28
C SER A 128 3.28 -4.46 0.32
N GLU A 129 2.07 -3.99 0.65
CA GLU A 129 1.35 -3.04 -0.19
C GLU A 129 2.01 -1.66 -0.23
N LEU A 130 2.58 -1.19 0.88
CA LEU A 130 3.38 0.03 0.92
C LEU A 130 4.63 -0.08 0.03
N GLU A 131 5.27 -1.25 -0.08
CA GLU A 131 6.37 -1.47 -1.03
C GLU A 131 5.91 -1.46 -2.48
N ILE A 132 4.73 -2.02 -2.77
CA ILE A 132 4.13 -1.95 -4.11
C ILE A 132 3.85 -0.49 -4.46
N PHE A 133 3.26 0.27 -3.54
CA PHE A 133 3.02 1.71 -3.68
C PHE A 133 4.34 2.45 -3.96
N ARG A 134 5.36 2.23 -3.13
CA ARG A 134 6.71 2.81 -3.30
C ARG A 134 7.27 2.54 -4.69
N ASN A 135 7.21 1.29 -5.15
CA ASN A 135 7.75 0.91 -6.45
C ASN A 135 7.02 1.64 -7.59
N LYS A 136 5.69 1.74 -7.52
CA LYS A 136 4.91 2.52 -8.50
C LYS A 136 5.30 4.00 -8.47
N TYR A 137 5.38 4.60 -7.29
CA TYR A 137 5.77 6.00 -7.11
C TYR A 137 7.17 6.28 -7.66
N ASN A 138 8.17 5.46 -7.30
CA ASN A 138 9.56 5.70 -7.70
C ASN A 138 9.79 5.49 -9.19
N ASN A 139 9.04 4.60 -9.83
CA ASN A 139 9.14 4.38 -11.27
C ASN A 139 8.42 5.47 -12.06
N ASN A 140 7.20 5.84 -11.62
CA ASN A 140 6.31 6.75 -12.33
C ASN A 140 5.66 7.71 -11.34
N ASN A 141 6.43 8.65 -10.79
CA ASN A 141 5.91 9.60 -9.80
C ASN A 141 4.85 10.51 -10.43
N PRO A 142 3.56 10.38 -10.05
CA PRO A 142 2.47 11.14 -10.67
C PRO A 142 2.59 12.66 -10.42
N PHE A 143 3.37 13.07 -9.42
CA PHE A 143 3.52 14.45 -8.99
C PHE A 143 4.73 15.15 -9.64
N ALA A 144 5.63 14.41 -10.32
CA ALA A 144 6.95 14.91 -10.70
C ALA A 144 6.90 16.16 -11.61
N LYS A 145 5.92 16.23 -12.51
CA LYS A 145 5.74 17.36 -13.43
C LYS A 145 5.22 18.60 -12.72
N ASP A 146 4.20 18.44 -11.88
CA ASP A 146 3.48 19.56 -11.27
C ASP A 146 4.17 20.04 -9.97
N CYS A 147 4.92 19.17 -9.29
CA CYS A 147 5.53 19.42 -7.99
C CYS A 147 7.03 19.07 -7.97
N PRO A 148 7.88 19.84 -8.67
CA PRO A 148 9.30 19.51 -8.87
C PRO A 148 10.16 19.55 -7.59
N LYS A 149 9.65 20.16 -6.51
CA LYS A 149 10.32 20.20 -5.20
C LYS A 149 9.98 19.00 -4.31
N LEU A 150 9.05 18.15 -4.73
CA LEU A 150 8.66 16.97 -3.98
C LEU A 150 9.74 15.89 -4.11
N ASP A 151 9.96 15.14 -3.03
CA ASP A 151 10.90 14.02 -3.04
C ASP A 151 10.52 13.01 -4.13
N SER A 152 11.40 12.83 -5.12
CA SER A 152 11.19 11.90 -6.23
C SER A 152 11.38 10.44 -5.83
N TYR A 153 11.93 10.20 -4.64
CA TYR A 153 12.28 8.87 -4.15
C TYR A 153 11.72 8.61 -2.75
N LEU A 154 10.97 7.51 -2.65
CA LEU A 154 10.48 6.95 -1.40
C LEU A 154 11.38 5.79 -0.93
N PRO A 155 11.88 5.81 0.31
CA PRO A 155 12.74 4.77 0.85
C PRO A 155 11.94 3.50 1.17
N SER A 156 12.59 2.34 1.02
CA SER A 156 12.01 1.04 1.40
C SER A 156 12.06 0.85 2.92
N TYR A 157 11.09 0.12 3.48
CA TYR A 157 11.20 -0.36 4.87
C TYR A 157 12.14 -1.56 5.00
N LYS A 158 12.39 -2.26 3.88
CA LYS A 158 13.29 -3.40 3.86
C LYS A 158 14.70 -2.86 4.00
N ASN A 159 15.17 -2.80 5.24
CA ASN A 159 16.57 -2.52 5.50
C ASN A 159 17.39 -3.57 4.75
N TYR A 160 18.35 -3.13 3.94
CA TYR A 160 19.43 -4.01 3.53
C TYR A 160 20.07 -4.55 4.81
N SER A 161 20.26 -5.87 4.89
CA SER A 161 20.92 -6.43 6.07
C SER A 161 22.31 -5.80 6.19
N THR A 162 22.77 -5.62 7.43
CA THR A 162 24.12 -5.11 7.69
C THR A 162 25.18 -5.84 6.87
N SER A 163 24.98 -7.14 6.62
CA SER A 163 25.82 -7.95 5.75
C SER A 163 25.86 -7.48 4.29
N VAL A 164 24.73 -7.07 3.70
CA VAL A 164 24.69 -6.55 2.32
C VAL A 164 25.41 -5.20 2.24
N ILE A 165 25.22 -4.34 3.24
CA ILE A 165 25.90 -3.04 3.31
C ILE A 165 27.42 -3.22 3.42
N ILE A 166 27.87 -4.11 4.30
CA ILE A 166 29.29 -4.44 4.47
C ILE A 166 29.87 -5.01 3.16
N LEU A 167 29.13 -5.91 2.50
CA LEU A 167 29.57 -6.54 1.26
C LEU A 167 29.78 -5.51 0.13
N ILE A 168 28.83 -4.58 -0.04
CA ILE A 168 28.95 -3.50 -1.03
C ILE A 168 30.19 -2.65 -0.75
N SER A 169 30.42 -2.27 0.51
CA SER A 169 31.61 -1.50 0.91
C SER A 169 32.92 -2.25 0.65
N PHE A 170 32.96 -3.56 0.86
CA PHE A 170 34.15 -4.37 0.57
C PHE A 170 34.44 -4.44 -0.94
N ILE A 171 33.40 -4.61 -1.75
CA ILE A 171 33.52 -4.67 -3.22
C ILE A 171 34.02 -3.32 -3.74
N THR A 172 33.45 -2.20 -3.28
CA THR A 172 33.86 -0.86 -3.74
C THR A 172 35.31 -0.56 -3.40
N ILE A 173 35.77 -0.88 -2.17
CA ILE A 173 37.18 -0.72 -1.77
C ILE A 173 38.10 -1.59 -2.64
N SER A 174 37.72 -2.84 -2.89
CA SER A 174 38.53 -3.77 -3.68
C SER A 174 38.67 -3.31 -5.15
N VAL A 175 37.57 -2.84 -5.75
CA VAL A 175 37.58 -2.27 -7.11
C VAL A 175 38.43 -1.01 -7.15
N LEU A 176 38.26 -0.09 -6.20
CA LEU A 176 39.02 1.15 -6.15
C LEU A 176 40.53 0.88 -5.99
N SER A 177 40.90 -0.03 -5.09
CA SER A 177 42.30 -0.47 -4.89
C SER A 177 42.89 -1.05 -6.18
N SER A 178 42.12 -1.90 -6.88
CA SER A 178 42.56 -2.50 -8.15
C SER A 178 42.75 -1.46 -9.25
N LEU A 179 41.84 -0.48 -9.35
CA LEU A 179 41.97 0.63 -10.30
C LEU A 179 43.20 1.49 -10.00
N LEU A 180 43.44 1.82 -8.73
CA LEU A 180 44.64 2.54 -8.31
C LEU A 180 45.90 1.76 -8.65
N PHE A 181 45.93 0.45 -8.40
CA PHE A 181 47.09 -0.38 -8.74
C PHE A 181 47.37 -0.41 -10.24
N ILE A 182 46.33 -0.40 -11.09
CA ILE A 182 46.49 -0.35 -12.56
C ILE A 182 46.95 1.04 -13.01
N LEU A 183 46.43 2.11 -12.42
CA LEU A 183 46.74 3.50 -12.81
C LEU A 183 48.10 3.99 -12.31
N PHE A 184 48.58 3.47 -11.19
CA PHE A 184 49.85 3.85 -10.55
C PHE A 184 50.98 2.82 -10.81
N LYS A 185 50.79 1.91 -11.78
CA LYS A 185 51.82 1.04 -12.34
C LYS A 185 52.33 1.62 -13.66
#